data_AF-A0A6P0RMF1-F1
#
_entry.id   AF-A0A6P0RMF1-F1
#
_cell.length_a   1.000
_cell.length_b   1.000
_cell.length_c   1.000
_cell.angle_alpha   90.00
_cell.angle_beta   90.00
_cell.angle_gamma   90.00
#
_symmetry.space_group_name_H-M   'P 1'
#
loop_
_entity.id
_entity.type
_entity.pdbx_description
1 polymer ?
#
loop_
_entity_poly.entity_id
_entity_poly.type
_entity_poly.pdbx_seq_one_letter_code
_entity_poly.pdbx_strand_id
1 'polypeptide(L)'
;ITSEEIITPSYKKELSFQQILKDIATTFEQKELLKLDFNSCIDAILDLLRKYKTLLIVDNLETVEDINDMIWFLISLTKKVKVVITSRKKTDFGVPIDLDELSEESGLKLIKHIAELQNINLDEKQEKDIYRASCGIPLAIVLIIGQIANHHSFEHLIKNSSAGKSHIVDYCLQSFIEQLKGKSSYKLLTALALLSKITCD
;
A
#
# COMPACT_ATOMS: atom_id res chain seq x y z
N ILE A 1 16.85 -4.46 -32.37
CA ILE A 1 16.41 -4.54 -30.96
C ILE A 1 14.96 -4.12 -30.98
N THR A 2 14.07 -5.10 -31.11
CA THR A 2 12.63 -4.90 -31.27
C THR A 2 12.02 -4.60 -29.91
N SER A 3 11.33 -3.47 -29.87
CA SER A 3 10.60 -2.90 -28.74
C SER A 3 9.32 -3.70 -28.50
N GLU A 4 9.37 -4.65 -27.59
CA GLU A 4 8.20 -5.27 -26.95
C GLU A 4 8.64 -6.10 -25.73
N GLU A 5 9.45 -5.51 -24.84
CA GLU A 5 9.49 -6.00 -23.47
C GLU A 5 8.25 -5.45 -22.76
N ILE A 6 7.15 -6.18 -22.93
CA ILE A 6 5.99 -6.11 -22.07
C ILE A 6 6.53 -6.25 -20.65
N ILE A 7 6.43 -5.17 -19.86
CA ILE A 7 6.63 -5.22 -18.42
C ILE A 7 5.55 -6.15 -17.88
N THR A 8 5.89 -7.43 -17.78
CA THR A 8 5.06 -8.43 -17.13
C THR A 8 5.07 -8.10 -15.65
N PRO A 9 3.91 -7.86 -15.01
CA PRO A 9 3.87 -7.62 -13.58
C PRO A 9 4.28 -8.92 -12.89
N SER A 10 5.45 -8.96 -12.28
CA SER A 10 5.93 -10.18 -11.64
C SER A 10 6.82 -9.90 -10.45
N TYR A 11 6.38 -10.49 -9.34
CA TYR A 11 6.91 -10.55 -7.96
C TYR A 11 6.59 -9.35 -7.06
N LYS A 12 5.40 -9.46 -6.45
CA LYS A 12 5.06 -8.82 -5.17
C LYS A 12 6.05 -9.37 -4.14
N LYS A 13 6.58 -8.53 -3.25
CA LYS A 13 7.23 -9.02 -2.03
C LYS A 13 6.15 -9.70 -1.20
N GLU A 14 5.97 -11.00 -1.40
CA GLU A 14 4.98 -11.78 -0.68
C GLU A 14 5.45 -11.89 0.77
N LEU A 15 4.58 -11.50 1.70
CA LEU A 15 4.83 -11.65 3.12
C LEU A 15 4.78 -13.15 3.42
N SER A 16 5.93 -13.82 3.47
CA SER A 16 5.93 -15.21 3.91
C SER A 16 5.67 -15.28 5.42
N PHE A 17 5.02 -16.35 5.87
CA PHE A 17 4.79 -16.55 7.30
C PHE A 17 6.12 -16.59 8.07
N GLN A 18 7.17 -17.15 7.46
CA GLN A 18 8.54 -17.12 7.99
C GLN A 18 9.08 -15.70 8.20
N GLN A 19 8.80 -14.77 7.29
CA GLN A 19 9.21 -13.37 7.45
C GLN A 19 8.51 -12.71 8.64
N ILE A 20 7.24 -13.01 8.88
CA ILE A 20 6.51 -12.54 10.08
C ILE A 20 7.18 -13.04 11.36
N LEU A 21 7.49 -14.34 11.43
CA LEU A 21 8.18 -14.92 12.59
C LEU A 21 9.54 -14.25 12.83
N LYS A 22 10.30 -14.00 11.75
CA LYS A 22 11.58 -13.28 11.77
C LYS A 22 11.43 -11.84 12.26
N ASP A 23 10.41 -11.12 11.81
CA ASP A 23 10.17 -9.73 12.20
C ASP A 23 9.77 -9.65 13.67
N ILE A 24 8.95 -10.58 14.16
CA ILE A 24 8.60 -10.69 15.59
C ILE A 24 9.87 -10.97 16.41
N ALA A 25 10.62 -12.03 16.08
CA ALA A 25 11.84 -12.40 16.79
C ALA A 25 12.86 -11.25 16.82
N THR A 26 13.00 -10.52 15.70
CA THR A 26 13.89 -9.36 15.61
C THR A 26 13.39 -8.20 16.47
N THR A 27 12.09 -7.93 16.49
CA THR A 27 11.48 -6.85 17.29
C THR A 27 11.66 -7.06 18.78
N PHE A 28 11.65 -8.32 19.23
CA PHE A 28 11.90 -8.68 20.63
C PHE A 28 13.38 -8.95 20.96
N GLU A 29 14.29 -8.75 19.99
CA GLU A 29 15.72 -9.06 20.14
C GLU A 29 16.01 -10.53 20.55
N GLN A 30 15.19 -11.47 20.06
CA GLN A 30 15.29 -12.91 20.32
C GLN A 30 15.61 -13.67 19.02
N LYS A 31 16.67 -13.26 18.30
CA LYS A 31 17.01 -13.83 16.98
C LYS A 31 17.44 -15.30 17.04
N GLU A 32 17.88 -15.77 18.19
CA GLU A 32 18.22 -17.17 18.44
C GLU A 32 17.04 -18.12 18.26
N LEU A 33 15.80 -17.64 18.41
CA LEU A 33 14.60 -18.45 18.14
C LEU A 33 14.52 -18.90 16.69
N LEU A 34 15.11 -18.13 15.76
CA LEU A 34 15.13 -18.45 14.33
C LEU A 34 16.11 -19.57 13.98
N LYS A 35 16.92 -20.04 14.94
CA LYS A 35 17.80 -21.21 14.77
C LYS A 35 17.08 -22.53 15.07
N LEU A 36 15.90 -22.45 15.68
CA LEU A 36 15.06 -23.61 15.94
C LEU A 36 14.46 -24.12 14.62
N ASP A 37 14.02 -25.37 14.60
CA ASP A 37 13.16 -25.84 13.51
C ASP A 37 11.85 -25.04 13.49
N PHE A 38 11.16 -25.07 12.35
CA PHE A 38 10.01 -24.21 12.09
C PHE A 38 8.92 -24.31 13.16
N ASN A 39 8.55 -25.53 13.58
CA ASN A 39 7.49 -25.73 14.56
C ASN A 39 7.92 -25.25 15.96
N SER A 40 9.15 -25.59 16.37
CA SER A 40 9.72 -25.12 17.64
C SER A 40 9.86 -23.59 17.69
N CYS A 41 10.17 -22.95 16.55
CA CYS A 41 10.25 -21.50 16.42
C CYS A 41 8.87 -20.84 16.65
N ILE A 42 7.81 -21.41 16.06
CA ILE A 42 6.44 -20.93 16.24
C ILE A 42 6.04 -21.01 17.72
N ASP A 43 6.25 -22.17 18.36
CA ASP A 43 5.92 -22.36 19.78
C ASP A 43 6.67 -21.37 20.67
N ALA A 44 7.96 -21.17 20.42
CA ALA A 44 8.78 -20.22 21.17
C ALA A 44 8.30 -18.76 20.98
N ILE A 45 7.87 -18.39 19.77
CA ILE A 45 7.31 -17.06 19.48
C ILE A 45 5.95 -16.89 20.18
N LEU A 46 5.08 -17.91 20.17
CA LEU A 46 3.81 -17.87 20.90
C LEU A 46 4.05 -17.69 22.41
N ASP A 47 5.03 -18.40 22.98
CA ASP A 47 5.42 -18.26 24.39
C ASP A 47 6.04 -16.91 24.71
N LEU A 48 6.82 -16.35 23.79
CA LEU A 48 7.34 -14.99 23.90
C LEU A 48 6.19 -13.97 23.94
N LEU A 49 5.25 -14.06 23.01
CA LEU A 49 4.09 -13.17 22.92
C LEU A 49 3.14 -13.31 24.13
N ARG A 50 3.13 -14.45 24.83
CA ARG A 50 2.38 -14.62 26.10
C ARG A 50 2.91 -13.78 27.25
N LYS A 51 4.19 -13.41 27.22
CA LYS A 51 4.84 -12.64 28.29
C LYS A 51 4.47 -11.16 28.22
N TYR A 52 4.27 -10.63 27.01
CA TYR A 52 4.08 -9.20 26.76
C TYR A 52 2.64 -8.83 26.36
N LYS A 53 2.29 -7.56 26.55
CA LYS A 53 1.13 -6.96 25.88
C LYS A 53 1.60 -6.43 24.54
N THR A 54 1.09 -6.99 23.45
CA THR A 54 1.62 -6.74 22.11
C THR A 54 0.51 -6.28 21.18
N LEU A 55 0.78 -5.26 20.36
CA LEU A 55 -0.01 -4.93 19.20
C LEU A 55 0.72 -5.46 17.96
N LEU A 56 0.15 -6.46 17.31
CA LEU A 56 0.65 -6.99 16.05
C LEU A 56 -0.12 -6.35 14.90
N ILE A 57 0.58 -5.68 13.99
CA ILE A 57 -0.02 -5.09 12.78
C ILE A 57 0.44 -5.93 11.59
N VAL A 58 -0.51 -6.55 10.90
CA VAL A 58 -0.26 -7.30 9.68
C VAL A 58 -0.83 -6.52 8.51
N ASP A 59 0.04 -6.03 7.63
CA ASP A 59 -0.35 -5.23 6.48
C ASP A 59 -0.44 -6.08 5.20
N ASN A 60 -1.41 -5.79 4.34
CA ASN A 60 -1.64 -6.44 3.04
C ASN A 60 -1.70 -7.97 3.11
N LEU A 61 -2.55 -8.51 3.99
CA LEU A 61 -2.67 -9.96 4.24
C LEU A 61 -2.89 -10.79 2.96
N GLU A 62 -3.55 -10.24 1.93
CA GLU A 62 -3.78 -10.96 0.68
C GLU A 62 -2.50 -11.30 -0.12
N THR A 63 -1.32 -10.87 0.38
CA THR A 63 0.01 -11.15 -0.19
C THR A 63 0.75 -12.31 0.47
N VAL A 64 0.15 -12.94 1.48
CA VAL A 64 0.76 -14.09 2.16
C VAL A 64 0.49 -15.37 1.36
N GLU A 65 1.54 -16.10 1.00
CA GLU A 65 1.44 -17.41 0.31
C GLU A 65 0.81 -18.47 1.24
N ASP A 66 1.36 -18.62 2.46
CA ASP A 66 0.94 -19.60 3.46
C ASP A 66 -0.21 -19.08 4.34
N ILE A 67 -1.29 -18.62 3.71
CA ILE A 67 -2.37 -17.91 4.41
C ILE A 67 -3.01 -18.76 5.52
N ASN A 68 -3.12 -20.08 5.34
CA ASN A 68 -3.74 -20.96 6.33
C ASN A 68 -2.92 -21.08 7.61
N ASP A 69 -1.60 -21.25 7.50
CA ASP A 69 -0.70 -21.33 8.66
C ASP A 69 -0.64 -20.00 9.40
N MET A 70 -0.65 -18.91 8.64
CA MET A 70 -0.72 -17.56 9.19
C MET A 70 -2.02 -17.35 9.97
N ILE A 71 -3.18 -17.74 9.40
CA ILE A 71 -4.47 -17.67 10.09
C ILE A 71 -4.43 -18.51 11.36
N TRP A 72 -3.94 -19.76 11.30
CA TRP A 72 -3.82 -20.63 12.46
C TRP A 72 -2.96 -19.99 13.56
N PHE A 73 -1.84 -19.37 13.18
CA PHE A 73 -0.98 -18.65 14.11
C PHE A 73 -1.71 -17.49 14.77
N LEU A 74 -2.41 -16.66 13.99
CA LEU A 74 -3.16 -15.51 14.51
C LEU A 74 -4.26 -15.91 15.50
N ILE A 75 -5.02 -16.97 15.21
CA ILE A 75 -6.07 -17.44 16.12
C ILE A 75 -5.50 -18.12 17.38
N SER A 76 -4.24 -18.58 17.33
CA SER A 76 -3.53 -19.19 18.46
C SER A 76 -2.91 -18.16 19.42
N LEU A 77 -2.97 -16.87 19.09
CA LEU A 77 -2.43 -15.80 19.92
C LEU A 77 -3.20 -15.65 21.23
N THR A 78 -2.47 -15.30 22.30
CA THR A 78 -3.08 -15.03 23.61
C THR A 78 -3.88 -13.72 23.63
N LYS A 79 -4.80 -13.57 24.59
CA LYS A 79 -5.60 -12.35 24.80
C LYS A 79 -4.78 -11.08 25.08
N LYS A 80 -3.50 -11.22 25.47
CA LYS A 80 -2.57 -10.10 25.64
C LYS A 80 -2.07 -9.52 24.31
N VAL A 81 -2.20 -10.27 23.22
CA VAL A 81 -1.90 -9.79 21.87
C VAL A 81 -3.17 -9.26 21.25
N LYS A 82 -3.12 -8.04 20.73
CA LYS A 82 -4.13 -7.47 19.85
C LYS A 82 -3.58 -7.46 18.44
N VAL A 83 -4.42 -7.80 17.47
CA VAL A 83 -4.02 -7.89 16.07
C VAL A 83 -4.85 -6.89 15.27
N VAL A 84 -4.18 -6.08 14.46
CA VAL A 84 -4.80 -5.27 13.42
C VAL A 84 -4.33 -5.82 12.08
N ILE A 85 -5.26 -6.08 11.18
CA ILE A 85 -5.00 -6.65 9.88
C ILE A 85 -5.52 -5.68 8.83
N THR A 86 -4.73 -5.40 7.80
CA THR A 86 -5.21 -4.74 6.59
C THR A 86 -5.23 -5.78 5.46
N SER A 87 -6.25 -5.70 4.62
CA SER A 87 -6.42 -6.59 3.49
C SER A 87 -7.29 -5.94 2.42
N ARG A 88 -7.00 -6.20 1.15
CA ARG A 88 -7.90 -5.82 0.03
C ARG A 88 -9.06 -6.79 -0.16
N LYS A 89 -9.00 -7.96 0.48
CA LYS A 89 -10.03 -9.00 0.44
C LYS A 89 -10.69 -9.12 1.80
N LYS A 90 -12.01 -9.32 1.84
CA LYS A 90 -12.70 -9.67 3.08
C LYS A 90 -12.14 -10.97 3.63
N THR A 91 -11.88 -10.99 4.93
CA THR A 91 -11.41 -12.15 5.66
C THR A 91 -12.57 -12.79 6.41
N ASP A 92 -12.62 -14.11 6.47
CA ASP A 92 -13.66 -14.84 7.21
C ASP A 92 -13.39 -14.90 8.73
N PHE A 93 -12.37 -14.19 9.20
CA PHE A 93 -11.96 -14.14 10.60
C PHE A 93 -11.70 -12.71 11.05
N GLY A 94 -11.86 -12.48 12.36
CA GLY A 94 -11.75 -11.16 12.98
C GLY A 94 -13.04 -10.36 12.93
N VAL A 95 -12.95 -9.09 13.34
CA VAL A 95 -14.04 -8.11 13.22
C VAL A 95 -13.68 -7.18 12.07
N PRO A 96 -14.38 -7.25 10.91
CA PRO A 96 -14.05 -6.43 9.76
C PRO A 96 -14.39 -4.96 10.03
N ILE A 97 -13.52 -4.08 9.55
CA ILE A 97 -13.76 -2.63 9.47
C ILE A 97 -13.61 -2.28 7.98
N ASP A 98 -14.75 -2.09 7.31
CA ASP A 98 -14.77 -1.67 5.91
C ASP A 98 -14.33 -0.19 5.84
N LEU A 99 -13.45 0.13 4.90
CA LEU A 99 -13.00 1.49 4.64
C LEU A 99 -13.67 2.02 3.36
N ASP A 100 -14.39 3.13 3.51
CA ASP A 100 -15.04 3.83 2.40
C ASP A 100 -14.14 4.94 1.83
N GLU A 101 -14.55 5.53 0.70
CA GLU A 101 -13.92 6.73 0.20
C GLU A 101 -14.07 7.91 1.20
N LEU A 102 -13.20 8.92 1.09
CA LEU A 102 -13.32 10.09 1.95
C LEU A 102 -14.64 10.83 1.68
N SER A 103 -15.29 11.29 2.75
CA SER A 103 -16.36 12.27 2.65
C SER A 103 -15.87 13.55 1.98
N GLU A 104 -16.77 14.35 1.43
CA GLU A 104 -16.40 15.62 0.77
C GLU A 104 -15.63 16.55 1.70
N GLU A 105 -16.05 16.65 2.97
CA GLU A 105 -15.35 17.46 3.96
C GLU A 105 -13.90 16.98 4.18
N SER A 106 -13.69 15.68 4.39
CA SER A 106 -12.36 15.10 4.60
C SER A 106 -11.52 15.14 3.33
N GLY A 107 -12.13 14.93 2.17
CA GLY A 107 -11.49 15.00 0.87
C GLY A 107 -10.99 16.41 0.56
N LEU A 108 -11.81 17.44 0.77
CA LEU A 108 -11.41 18.83 0.60
C LEU A 108 -10.29 19.22 1.59
N LYS A 109 -10.34 18.74 2.84
CA LYS A 109 -9.25 18.92 3.81
C LYS A 109 -7.94 18.30 3.31
N LEU A 110 -7.99 17.08 2.77
CA LEU A 110 -6.81 16.43 2.18
C LEU A 110 -6.30 17.20 0.97
N ILE A 111 -7.18 17.65 0.07
CA ILE A 111 -6.81 18.43 -1.12
C ILE A 111 -6.06 19.70 -0.73
N LYS A 112 -6.59 20.48 0.21
CA LYS A 112 -5.95 21.69 0.73
C LYS A 112 -4.57 21.39 1.30
N HIS A 113 -4.48 20.37 2.15
CA HIS A 113 -3.23 19.98 2.77
C HIS A 113 -2.15 19.57 1.75
N ILE A 114 -2.50 18.76 0.75
CA ILE A 114 -1.54 18.33 -0.29
C ILE A 114 -1.17 19.50 -1.20
N ALA A 115 -2.11 20.39 -1.54
CA ALA A 115 -1.84 21.58 -2.35
C ALA A 115 -0.87 22.54 -1.64
N GLU A 116 -1.06 22.76 -0.33
CA GLU A 116 -0.15 23.54 0.51
C GLU A 116 1.26 22.93 0.51
N LEU A 117 1.39 21.61 0.72
CA LEU A 117 2.69 20.91 0.69
C LEU A 117 3.41 21.04 -0.65
N GLN A 118 2.66 21.14 -1.76
CA GLN A 118 3.17 21.27 -3.11
C GLN A 118 3.30 22.73 -3.58
N ASN A 119 3.00 23.71 -2.72
CA ASN A 119 2.96 25.15 -3.06
C ASN A 119 2.04 25.47 -4.25
N ILE A 120 0.92 24.78 -4.37
CA ILE A 120 -0.10 25.01 -5.39
C ILE A 120 -1.22 25.83 -4.79
N ASN A 121 -1.56 26.94 -5.44
CA ASN A 121 -2.73 27.72 -5.07
C ASN A 121 -3.95 27.20 -5.86
N LEU A 122 -4.94 26.65 -5.15
CA LEU A 122 -6.19 26.19 -5.72
C LEU A 122 -7.33 27.08 -5.23
N ASP A 123 -8.26 27.42 -6.12
CA ASP A 123 -9.53 28.03 -5.69
C ASP A 123 -10.54 26.96 -5.25
N GLU A 124 -11.61 27.38 -4.56
CA GLU A 124 -12.63 26.46 -4.05
C GLU A 124 -13.32 25.62 -5.14
N LYS A 125 -13.41 26.15 -6.37
CA LYS A 125 -14.01 25.42 -7.50
C LYS A 125 -13.07 24.30 -7.94
N GLN A 126 -11.77 24.60 -8.06
CA GLN A 126 -10.74 23.62 -8.39
C GLN A 126 -10.67 22.50 -7.35
N GLU A 127 -10.75 22.83 -6.06
CA GLU A 127 -10.79 21.83 -4.99
C GLU A 127 -11.98 20.87 -5.15
N LYS A 128 -13.18 21.40 -5.40
CA LYS A 128 -14.39 20.60 -5.62
C LYS A 128 -14.30 19.75 -6.87
N ASP A 129 -13.72 20.28 -7.94
CA ASP A 129 -13.55 19.55 -9.19
C ASP A 129 -12.52 18.41 -9.03
N ILE A 130 -11.44 18.60 -8.25
CA ILE A 130 -10.50 17.52 -7.89
C ILE A 130 -11.21 16.46 -7.04
N TYR A 131 -12.00 16.86 -6.03
CA TYR A 131 -12.72 15.90 -5.20
C TYR A 131 -13.67 15.03 -6.04
N ARG A 132 -14.43 15.64 -6.96
CA ARG A 132 -15.31 14.93 -7.89
C ARG A 132 -14.53 13.99 -8.81
N ALA A 133 -13.45 14.47 -9.41
CA ALA A 133 -12.62 13.68 -10.31
C ALA A 133 -11.97 12.47 -9.61
N SER A 134 -11.52 12.66 -8.37
CA SER A 134 -10.91 11.60 -7.56
C SER A 134 -11.91 10.65 -6.91
N CYS A 135 -13.21 10.97 -6.96
CA CYS A 135 -14.27 10.23 -6.27
C CYS A 135 -14.00 10.04 -4.76
N GLY A 136 -13.29 10.97 -4.12
CA GLY A 136 -12.90 10.88 -2.71
C GLY A 136 -11.80 9.86 -2.40
N ILE A 137 -11.18 9.23 -3.42
CA ILE A 137 -10.09 8.26 -3.23
C ILE A 137 -8.78 8.99 -2.90
N PRO A 138 -8.18 8.79 -1.72
CA PRO A 138 -7.01 9.55 -1.28
C PRO A 138 -5.82 9.49 -2.25
N LEU A 139 -5.53 8.31 -2.79
CA LEU A 139 -4.41 8.13 -3.72
C LEU A 139 -4.65 8.87 -5.05
N ALA A 140 -5.89 8.90 -5.55
CA ALA A 140 -6.24 9.66 -6.75
C ALA A 140 -6.08 11.17 -6.52
N ILE A 141 -6.49 11.68 -5.35
CA ILE A 141 -6.28 13.08 -4.95
C ILE A 141 -4.80 13.45 -5.04
N VAL A 142 -3.92 12.64 -4.43
CA VAL A 142 -2.47 12.88 -4.43
C VAL A 142 -1.90 12.88 -5.84
N LEU A 143 -2.30 11.93 -6.70
CA LEU A 143 -1.81 11.84 -8.08
C LEU A 143 -2.29 13.00 -8.96
N ILE A 144 -3.52 13.46 -8.79
CA ILE A 144 -4.05 14.61 -9.54
C ILE A 144 -3.31 15.89 -9.14
N ILE A 145 -3.16 16.15 -7.84
CA ILE A 145 -2.45 17.34 -7.35
C ILE A 145 -0.97 17.30 -7.75
N GLY A 146 -0.32 16.12 -7.67
CA GLY A 146 1.04 15.94 -8.13
C GLY A 146 1.23 16.23 -9.62
N GLN A 147 0.25 15.91 -10.47
CA GLN A 147 0.27 16.30 -11.88
C GLN A 147 0.11 17.82 -12.05
N ILE A 148 -0.79 18.46 -11.31
CA ILE A 148 -0.94 19.93 -11.35
C ILE A 148 0.38 20.62 -10.96
N ALA A 149 1.07 20.11 -9.93
CA ALA A 149 2.37 20.64 -9.48
C ALA A 149 3.44 20.63 -10.58
N ASN A 150 3.38 19.64 -11.48
CA ASN A 150 4.32 19.48 -12.59
C ASN A 150 3.91 20.27 -13.85
N HIS A 151 3.23 21.41 -13.67
CA HIS A 151 2.80 22.36 -14.71
C HIS A 151 1.80 21.81 -15.74
N HIS A 152 0.97 20.84 -15.34
CA HIS A 152 -0.13 20.41 -16.18
C HIS A 152 -1.33 21.35 -16.03
N SER A 153 -1.99 21.69 -17.15
CA SER A 153 -3.24 22.45 -17.12
C SER A 153 -4.30 21.63 -16.37
N PHE A 154 -4.86 22.27 -15.34
CA PHE A 154 -5.96 21.75 -14.55
C PHE A 154 -7.12 21.28 -15.44
N GLU A 155 -7.48 22.06 -16.47
CA GLU A 155 -8.61 21.74 -17.34
C GLU A 155 -8.40 20.46 -18.15
N HIS A 156 -7.16 20.18 -18.57
CA HIS A 156 -6.84 18.96 -19.32
C HIS A 156 -6.93 17.71 -18.45
N LEU A 157 -6.56 17.79 -17.17
CA LEU A 157 -6.59 16.66 -16.24
C LEU A 157 -8.02 16.27 -15.88
N ILE A 158 -8.85 17.26 -15.51
CA ILE A 158 -10.23 17.02 -15.06
C ILE A 158 -11.14 16.55 -16.21
N LYS A 159 -10.89 17.02 -17.44
CA LYS A 159 -11.71 16.60 -18.60
C LYS A 159 -11.51 15.13 -18.99
N ASN A 160 -10.32 14.58 -18.74
CA ASN A 160 -9.98 13.21 -19.13
C ASN A 160 -10.12 12.20 -17.98
N SER A 161 -10.36 12.65 -16.75
CA SER A 161 -10.52 11.80 -15.57
C SER A 161 -11.91 11.14 -15.46
N SER A 162 -12.72 11.11 -16.51
CA SER A 162 -14.07 10.50 -16.52
C SER A 162 -14.06 8.97 -16.51
N ALA A 163 -12.93 8.34 -16.19
CA ALA A 163 -12.87 6.91 -15.95
C ALA A 163 -13.64 6.59 -14.66
N GLY A 164 -14.52 5.57 -14.70
CA GLY A 164 -15.31 5.17 -13.54
C GLY A 164 -14.44 4.87 -12.30
N LYS A 165 -15.08 4.86 -11.12
CA LYS A 165 -14.43 4.74 -9.80
C LYS A 165 -13.33 3.67 -9.72
N SER A 166 -13.51 2.52 -10.37
CA SER A 166 -12.59 1.37 -10.27
C SER A 166 -11.24 1.58 -10.96
N HIS A 167 -11.11 2.56 -11.85
CA HIS A 167 -9.89 2.75 -12.67
C HIS A 167 -9.29 4.15 -12.57
N ILE A 168 -9.82 5.02 -11.70
CA ILE A 168 -9.34 6.40 -11.61
C ILE A 168 -7.88 6.46 -11.15
N VAL A 169 -7.47 5.61 -10.21
CA VAL A 169 -6.09 5.53 -9.73
C VAL A 169 -5.17 5.04 -10.85
N ASP A 170 -5.55 3.95 -11.54
CA ASP A 170 -4.78 3.39 -12.65
C ASP A 170 -4.61 4.43 -13.77
N TYR A 171 -5.69 5.12 -14.12
CA TYR A 171 -5.69 6.20 -15.09
C TYR A 171 -4.75 7.34 -14.68
N CYS A 172 -4.86 7.82 -13.44
CA CYS A 172 -4.01 8.90 -12.93
C CYS A 172 -2.54 8.49 -12.92
N LEU A 173 -2.24 7.27 -12.49
CA LEU A 173 -0.89 6.74 -12.45
C LEU A 173 -0.32 6.55 -13.86
N GLN A 174 -1.09 5.99 -14.79
CA GLN A 174 -0.68 5.80 -16.16
C GLN A 174 -0.41 7.14 -16.84
N SER A 175 -1.32 8.11 -16.70
CA SER A 175 -1.13 9.47 -17.21
C SER A 175 0.18 10.09 -16.69
N PHE A 176 0.45 9.94 -15.38
CA PHE A 176 1.70 10.40 -14.78
C PHE A 176 2.93 9.68 -15.35
N ILE A 177 2.89 8.36 -15.50
CA ILE A 177 4.01 7.57 -16.06
C ILE A 177 4.28 7.95 -17.52
N GLU A 178 3.25 8.14 -18.34
CA GLU A 178 3.40 8.57 -19.74
C GLU A 178 4.16 9.91 -19.83
N GLN A 179 3.92 10.83 -18.90
CA GLN A 179 4.61 12.13 -18.85
C GLN A 179 6.08 12.04 -18.42
N LEU A 180 6.47 10.95 -17.77
CA LEU A 180 7.85 10.70 -17.40
C LEU A 180 8.65 10.11 -18.58
N LYS A 181 8.00 9.44 -19.54
CA LYS A 181 8.69 8.78 -20.66
C LYS A 181 9.65 9.74 -21.36
N GLY A 182 10.85 9.25 -21.63
CA GLY A 182 11.94 10.04 -22.21
C GLY A 182 12.75 10.88 -21.21
N LYS A 183 12.30 11.04 -19.95
CA LYS A 183 13.04 11.75 -18.89
C LYS A 183 13.89 10.79 -18.05
N SER A 184 14.92 11.31 -17.40
CA SER A 184 15.76 10.52 -16.46
C SER A 184 14.96 9.96 -15.29
N SER A 185 13.91 10.66 -14.86
CA SER A 185 12.99 10.22 -13.80
C SER A 185 12.25 8.93 -14.18
N TYR A 186 11.89 8.73 -15.45
CA TYR A 186 11.31 7.46 -15.90
C TYR A 186 12.31 6.31 -15.77
N LYS A 187 13.56 6.51 -16.20
CA LYS A 187 14.60 5.49 -16.05
C LYS A 187 14.80 5.09 -14.59
N LEU A 188 14.79 6.06 -13.68
CA LEU A 188 14.91 5.82 -12.25
C LEU A 188 13.68 5.08 -11.71
N LEU A 189 12.46 5.49 -12.08
CA LEU A 189 11.23 4.80 -11.70
C LEU A 189 11.20 3.36 -12.21
N THR A 190 11.59 3.11 -13.46
CA THR A 190 11.69 1.76 -14.03
C THR A 190 12.77 0.94 -13.32
N ALA A 191 13.92 1.54 -12.98
CA ALA A 191 14.95 0.86 -12.20
C ALA A 191 14.45 0.48 -10.80
N LEU A 192 13.70 1.36 -10.12
CA LEU A 192 13.06 1.06 -8.83
C LEU A 192 12.06 -0.10 -8.94
N ALA A 193 11.30 -0.17 -10.03
CA ALA A 193 10.40 -1.29 -10.30
C ALA A 193 11.13 -2.63 -10.54
N LEU A 194 12.43 -2.60 -10.89
CA LEU A 194 13.27 -3.79 -10.99
C LEU A 194 13.92 -4.18 -9.66
N LEU A 195 14.09 -3.24 -8.71
CA LEU A 195 14.69 -3.53 -7.40
C LEU A 195 13.82 -4.47 -6.56
N SER A 196 12.49 -4.45 -6.73
CA SER A 196 11.60 -5.43 -6.10
C SER A 196 11.88 -6.87 -6.56
N LYS A 197 12.65 -7.04 -7.64
CA LYS A 197 13.06 -8.31 -8.22
C LYS A 197 14.44 -8.80 -7.72
N ILE A 198 15.30 -7.90 -7.21
CA ILE A 198 16.72 -8.19 -6.90
C ILE A 198 16.94 -8.52 -5.41
N THR A 199 16.00 -8.21 -4.51
CA THR A 199 16.14 -8.53 -3.08
C THR A 199 15.84 -10.01 -2.73
N CYS A 200 15.83 -10.88 -3.74
CA CYS A 200 15.63 -12.32 -3.60
C CYS A 200 16.87 -13.06 -4.13
N ASP A 201 18.02 -12.83 -3.49
CA ASP A 201 19.20 -13.71 -3.56
C ASP A 201 19.91 -13.66 -2.19
#